data_AF-A0AAW8H3F0-F1
#
_entry.id   AF-A0AAW8H3F0-F1
#
_cell.length_a   1.000
_cell.length_b   1.000
_cell.length_c   1.000
_cell.angle_alpha   90.00
_cell.angle_beta   90.00
_cell.angle_gamma   90.00
#
_symmetry.space_group_name_H-M   'P 1'
#
loop_
_entity.id
_entity.type
_entity.pdbx_description
1 polymer ?
#
loop_
_entity_poly.entity_id
_entity_poly.type
_entity_poly.pdbx_seq_one_letter_code
_entity_poly.pdbx_strand_id
1 'polypeptide(L)' 'YDLNAAETIFIDDMLYNVQGAESVGIKGIQFESAFQCEQALKSLGVQL' A
#
# COMPACT_ATOMS: atom_id res chain seq x y z
N TYR A 1 -5.41 -4.91 17.19
CA TYR A 1 -4.09 -4.65 16.57
C TYR A 1 -3.94 -3.14 16.49
N ASP A 2 -2.86 -2.57 17.02
CA ASP A 2 -2.53 -1.13 16.98
C ASP A 2 -1.40 -0.90 15.97
N LEU A 3 -1.68 -1.16 14.69
CA LEU A 3 -0.72 -0.83 13.64
C LEU A 3 -0.69 0.69 13.45
N ASN A 4 0.51 1.26 13.40
CA ASN A 4 0.69 2.66 13.09
C ASN A 4 0.45 2.88 11.59
N ALA A 5 -0.58 3.65 11.25
CA ALA A 5 -0.95 3.93 9.86
C ALA A 5 0.20 4.53 9.05
N ALA A 6 1.02 5.39 9.67
CA ALA A 6 2.16 6.04 9.01
C ALA A 6 3.31 5.07 8.67
N GLU A 7 3.34 3.91 9.33
CA GLU A 7 4.35 2.85 9.14
C GLU A 7 3.77 1.63 8.41
N THR A 8 2.55 1.75 7.88
CA THR A 8 1.82 0.65 7.24
C THR A 8 1.60 0.94 5.76
N ILE A 9 1.72 -0.10 4.93
CA ILE A 9 1.35 -0.09 3.52
C ILE A 9 0.26 -1.14 3.31
N PHE A 10 -0.84 -0.75 2.70
CA PHE A 10 -1.96 -1.61 2.33
C PHE A 10 -1.91 -1.88 0.83
N ILE A 11 -2.07 -3.16 0.43
CA ILE A 11 -1.97 -3.60 -0.96
C ILE A 11 -3.20 -4.46 -1.26
N ASP A 12 -3.98 -4.07 -2.25
CA ASP A 12 -5.22 -4.75 -2.66
C ASP A 12 -5.47 -4.48 -4.15
N ASP A 13 -6.13 -5.39 -4.87
CA ASP A 13 -6.41 -5.23 -6.30
C ASP A 13 -7.66 -4.36 -6.57
N MET A 14 -8.55 -4.26 -5.59
CA MET A 14 -9.76 -3.45 -5.68
C MET A 14 -9.49 -2.00 -5.25
N LEU A 15 -9.64 -1.05 -6.18
CA LEU A 15 -9.38 0.37 -5.95
C LEU A 15 -10.12 0.95 -4.73
N TYR A 16 -11.37 0.53 -4.47
CA TYR A 16 -12.13 1.05 -3.34
C TYR A 16 -11.54 0.63 -1.97
N ASN A 17 -10.88 -0.53 -1.87
CA ASN A 17 -10.21 -0.97 -0.65
C ASN A 17 -8.96 -0.11 -0.38
N VAL A 18 -8.20 0.16 -1.45
CA VAL A 18 -7.01 1.02 -1.40
C VAL A 18 -7.40 2.43 -0.93
N GLN A 19 -8.44 3.01 -1.52
CA GLN A 19 -8.99 4.31 -1.10
C GLN A 19 -9.49 4.28 0.34
N GLY A 20 -10.08 3.17 0.77
CA GLY A 20 -10.48 2.95 2.17
C GLY A 20 -9.27 3.03 3.12
N ALA A 21 -8.17 2.36 2.78
CA ALA A 21 -6.94 2.43 3.57
C ALA A 21 -6.33 3.84 3.59
N GLU A 22 -6.29 4.52 2.45
CA GLU A 22 -5.82 5.92 2.35
C GLU A 22 -6.65 6.87 3.22
N SER A 23 -7.98 6.66 3.29
CA SER A 23 -8.88 7.49 4.10
C SER A 23 -8.61 7.41 5.61
N VAL A 24 -7.98 6.34 6.08
CA VAL A 24 -7.58 6.15 7.49
C VAL A 24 -6.09 6.42 7.71
N GLY A 25 -5.40 7.00 6.73
CA GLY A 25 -4.00 7.42 6.83
C GLY A 25 -2.97 6.33 6.53
N ILE A 26 -3.40 5.17 6.01
CA ILE A 26 -2.51 4.09 5.58
C ILE A 26 -2.13 4.33 4.11
N LYS A 27 -0.85 4.17 3.75
CA LYS A 27 -0.44 4.26 2.34
C LYS A 27 -1.03 3.09 1.54
N GLY A 28 -1.74 3.38 0.46
CA GLY A 28 -2.34 2.38 -0.42
C GLY A 28 -1.50 2.10 -1.67
N ILE A 29 -1.47 0.85 -2.12
CA ILE A 29 -1.01 0.43 -3.46
C ILE A 29 -2.12 -0.40 -4.08
N GLN A 30 -2.66 0.03 -5.22
CA GLN A 30 -3.48 -0.85 -6.03
C GLN A 30 -2.58 -1.87 -6.74
N PHE A 31 -2.87 -3.15 -6.53
CA PHE A 31 -2.11 -4.23 -7.15
C PHE A 31 -2.59 -4.48 -8.59
N GLU A 32 -1.69 -4.27 -9.56
CA GLU A 32 -1.94 -4.62 -10.96
C GLU A 32 -1.03 -5.74 -11.46
N SER A 33 0.20 -5.79 -10.94
CA SER A 33 1.17 -6.86 -11.21
C SER A 33 2.29 -6.86 -10.18
N ALA A 34 3.03 -7.97 -10.08
CA ALA A 34 4.20 -8.06 -9.20
C ALA A 34 5.26 -6.99 -9.52
N PHE A 35 5.51 -6.73 -10.81
CA PHE A 35 6.48 -5.72 -11.25
C PHE A 35 6.06 -4.31 -10.81
N GLN A 36 4.80 -3.94 -11.02
CA GLN A 36 4.28 -2.63 -10.60
C GLN A 36 4.34 -2.47 -9.07
N CYS A 37 3.93 -3.50 -8.33
CA CYS A 37 3.95 -3.49 -6.88
C CYS A 37 5.38 -3.37 -6.32
N GLU A 38 6.34 -4.10 -6.90
CA GLU A 38 7.75 -4.04 -6.50
C GLU A 38 8.34 -2.63 -6.71
N GLN A 39 8.06 -2.00 -7.86
CA GLN A 39 8.50 -0.62 -8.13
C GLN A 39 7.89 0.37 -7.13
N ALA A 40 6.59 0.24 -6.84
CA ALA A 40 5.90 1.08 -5.86
C ALA A 40 6.52 0.93 -4.46
N LEU A 41 6.75 -0.31 -4.01
CA LEU A 41 7.37 -0.59 -2.71
C LEU A 41 8.79 -0.03 -2.61
N LYS A 42 9.62 -0.20 -3.65
CA LYS A 42 10.97 0.39 -3.69
C LYS A 42 10.94 1.92 -3.65
N SER A 43 9.97 2.55 -4.33
CA SER A 43 9.81 4.02 -4.28
C SER A 43 9.45 4.55 -2.89
N LEU A 44 8.86 3.70 -2.04
CA LEU A 44 8.54 3.99 -0.65
C LEU A 44 9.69 3.66 0.31
N GLY A 45 10.83 3.19 -0.21
CA GLY A 45 12.01 2.83 0.58
C GLY A 45 11.98 1.42 1.15
N VAL A 46 11.04 0.57 0.73
CA VAL A 46 10.98 -0.84 1.15
C VAL A 46 12.06 -1.63 0.42
N GLN A 47 12.88 -2.37 1.18
CA GLN A 47 13.87 -3.31 0.63
C GLN A 47 13.21 -4.69 0.47
N LEU A 48 13.36 -5.29 -0.72
CA LEU A 48 12.73 -6.56 -1.14
C LEU A 48 13.78 -7.61 -1.47
#